data_AF-A0A1G8KLR4-F1
#
_entry.id   AF-A0A1G8KLR4-F1
#
_cell.length_a   1.000
_cell.length_b   1.000
_cell.length_c   1.000
_cell.angle_alpha   90.00
_cell.angle_beta   90.00
_cell.angle_gamma   90.00
#
_symmetry.space_group_name_H-M   'P 1'
#
loop_
_entity.id
_entity.type
_entity.pdbx_description
1 polymer ?
#
loop_
_entity_poly.entity_id
_entity_poly.type
_entity_poly.pdbx_seq_one_letter_code
_entity_poly.pdbx_strand_id
1 'polypeptide(L)'
;MPTNHLSILVVDDAKFSSAMIGRALSQAGYQNVRFASSASEALQLLEAEPVSVLLADWLMPEMDGLELTARVRQLDESGDHYTYVILLTGKEGDNVLAEAFDRGVDDFVSKATMNEQLVPRVLAADRLCNTLQRLLVENRLLTQNITSLEERNLVDSATGLGNLRYLRQKLGDSIRQVESRGGAVCYLLIGIPELLDPHRQRIPVLQQELLHGIGRRLQQLVRPLDVLARIDDQHFGLITLLSDLQECSPSSFRRLHEGLNLKAFKTSEGFITLKAGIGLVGLDSHSLPLQVDEVLAQAALLLPDAYASGRINASRLTGVR
;
A
#
# COMPACT_ATOMS: atom_id res chain seq x y z
N MET A 1 12.54 -10.69 -32.83
CA MET A 1 11.49 -10.53 -33.85
C MET A 1 10.59 -9.40 -33.38
N PRO A 2 10.18 -8.46 -34.26
CA PRO A 2 9.27 -7.39 -33.89
C PRO A 2 7.97 -8.00 -33.32
N THR A 3 7.43 -7.39 -32.27
CA THR A 3 6.13 -7.85 -31.77
C THR A 3 5.04 -7.39 -32.74
N ASN A 4 4.30 -8.33 -33.32
CA ASN A 4 3.25 -8.01 -34.31
C ASN A 4 2.09 -7.15 -33.77
N HIS A 5 2.09 -6.87 -32.46
CA HIS A 5 1.02 -6.21 -31.73
C HIS A 5 1.38 -4.83 -31.18
N LEU A 6 2.59 -4.32 -31.44
CA LEU A 6 2.97 -2.97 -31.02
C LEU A 6 2.03 -1.94 -31.68
N SER A 7 1.30 -1.18 -30.86
CA SER A 7 0.42 -0.11 -31.33
C SER A 7 1.24 1.15 -31.61
N ILE A 8 1.22 1.61 -32.85
CA ILE A 8 1.96 2.79 -33.32
C ILE A 8 0.97 3.84 -33.81
N LEU A 9 1.11 5.09 -33.35
CA LEU A 9 0.41 6.24 -33.91
C LEU A 9 1.39 7.10 -34.70
N VAL A 10 1.05 7.40 -35.95
CA VAL A 10 1.80 8.33 -36.81
C VAL A 10 1.00 9.62 -36.93
N VAL A 11 1.62 10.75 -36.62
CA VAL A 11 1.01 12.08 -36.67
C VAL A 11 1.82 12.97 -37.59
N ASP A 12 1.27 13.31 -38.75
CA ASP A 12 1.94 14.13 -39.76
C ASP A 12 0.87 14.77 -40.65
N ASP A 13 0.94 16.09 -40.86
CA ASP A 13 -0.01 16.84 -41.69
C ASP A 13 0.21 16.56 -43.20
N ALA A 14 1.41 16.15 -43.58
CA ALA A 14 1.76 15.77 -44.94
C ALA A 14 1.41 14.29 -45.22
N LYS A 15 0.30 14.07 -45.93
CA LYS A 15 -0.19 12.74 -46.34
C LYS A 15 0.87 11.86 -47.02
N PHE A 16 1.77 12.46 -47.81
CA PHE A 16 2.84 11.73 -48.48
C PHE A 16 3.86 11.16 -47.47
N SER A 17 4.24 11.95 -46.46
CA SER A 17 5.16 11.53 -45.40
C SER A 17 4.55 10.38 -44.58
N SER A 18 3.30 10.56 -44.13
CA SER A 18 2.51 9.50 -43.47
C SER A 18 2.49 8.18 -44.26
N ALA A 19 2.23 8.25 -45.58
CA ALA A 19 2.20 7.05 -46.42
C ALA A 19 3.56 6.35 -46.53
N MET A 20 4.66 7.10 -46.58
CA MET A 20 6.02 6.55 -46.62
C MET A 20 6.38 5.86 -45.31
N ILE A 21 6.08 6.49 -44.17
CA ILE A 21 6.28 5.92 -42.83
C ILE A 21 5.46 4.62 -42.69
N GLY A 22 4.18 4.67 -43.05
CA GLY A 22 3.30 3.49 -43.02
C GLY A 22 3.83 2.32 -43.84
N ARG A 23 4.34 2.60 -45.05
CA ARG A 23 4.97 1.56 -45.89
C ARG A 23 6.21 0.97 -45.24
N ALA A 24 7.10 1.80 -44.67
CA ALA A 24 8.31 1.32 -44.03
C ALA A 24 8.00 0.44 -42.80
N LEU A 25 7.05 0.86 -41.96
CA LEU A 25 6.60 0.10 -40.79
C LEU A 25 5.94 -1.23 -41.20
N SER A 26 5.10 -1.21 -42.23
CA SER A 26 4.46 -2.42 -42.75
C SER A 26 5.48 -3.42 -43.32
N GLN A 27 6.49 -2.95 -44.04
CA GLN A 27 7.60 -3.80 -44.52
C GLN A 27 8.43 -4.39 -43.39
N ALA A 28 8.54 -3.68 -42.26
CA ALA A 28 9.18 -4.16 -41.04
C ALA A 28 8.31 -5.14 -40.22
N GLY A 29 7.05 -5.35 -40.61
CA GLY A 29 6.12 -6.30 -39.98
C GLY A 29 5.13 -5.69 -38.98
N TYR A 30 5.13 -4.38 -38.76
CA TYR A 30 4.15 -3.74 -37.89
C TYR A 30 2.79 -3.62 -38.59
N GLN A 31 1.75 -4.14 -37.93
CA GLN A 31 0.40 -4.21 -38.49
C GLN A 31 -0.59 -3.25 -37.80
N ASN A 32 -0.34 -2.91 -36.53
CA ASN A 32 -1.21 -2.01 -35.76
C ASN A 32 -0.70 -0.55 -35.82
N VAL A 33 -0.81 0.06 -37.01
CA VAL A 33 -0.40 1.44 -37.25
C VAL A 33 -1.64 2.29 -37.52
N ARG A 34 -1.86 3.31 -36.69
CA ARG A 34 -2.91 4.33 -36.85
C ARG A 34 -2.29 5.63 -37.33
N PHE A 35 -3.07 6.45 -38.01
CA PHE A 35 -2.62 7.72 -38.57
C PHE A 35 -3.52 8.85 -38.09
N ALA A 36 -2.92 10.00 -37.80
CA ALA A 36 -3.60 11.25 -37.55
C ALA A 36 -2.96 12.35 -38.41
N SER A 37 -3.80 13.23 -38.93
CA SER A 37 -3.40 14.37 -39.77
C SER A 37 -3.17 15.66 -38.98
N SER A 38 -3.43 15.64 -37.67
CA SER A 38 -3.21 16.77 -36.76
C SER A 38 -2.98 16.28 -35.33
N ALA A 39 -2.38 17.12 -34.50
CA ALA A 39 -2.21 16.83 -33.07
C ALA A 39 -3.56 16.68 -32.33
N SER A 40 -4.59 17.43 -32.72
CA SER A 40 -5.92 17.31 -32.11
C SER A 40 -6.57 15.96 -32.38
N GLU A 41 -6.49 15.46 -33.62
CA GLU A 41 -6.95 14.12 -33.98
C GLU A 41 -6.13 13.04 -33.25
N ALA A 42 -4.81 13.24 -33.12
CA ALA A 42 -3.95 12.33 -32.38
C ALA A 42 -4.36 12.19 -30.91
N LEU A 43 -4.66 13.30 -30.23
CA LEU A 43 -5.13 13.27 -28.84
C LEU A 43 -6.45 12.53 -28.68
N GLN A 44 -7.41 12.73 -29.60
CA GLN A 44 -8.68 11.98 -29.58
C GLN A 44 -8.44 10.46 -29.74
N LEU A 45 -7.53 10.06 -30.61
CA LEU A 45 -7.17 8.65 -30.80
C LEU A 45 -6.47 8.06 -29.58
N LEU A 46 -5.61 8.84 -28.90
CA LEU A 46 -4.91 8.42 -27.68
C LEU A 46 -5.86 8.27 -26.48
N GLU A 47 -6.82 9.19 -26.34
CA GLU A 47 -7.85 9.10 -25.31
C GLU A 47 -8.78 7.89 -25.51
N ALA A 48 -9.11 7.56 -26.77
CA ALA A 48 -9.94 6.40 -27.08
C ALA A 48 -9.19 5.08 -26.85
N GLU A 49 -7.93 5.00 -27.26
CA GLU A 49 -7.09 3.82 -27.07
C GLU A 49 -5.59 4.22 -27.04
N PRO A 50 -4.87 3.85 -25.96
CA PRO A 50 -3.46 4.21 -25.79
C PRO A 50 -2.55 3.51 -26.80
N VAL A 51 -1.39 4.10 -27.07
CA VAL A 51 -0.40 3.55 -28.01
C VAL A 51 0.94 3.32 -27.34
N SER A 52 1.70 2.36 -27.87
CA SER A 52 3.04 2.07 -27.35
C SER A 52 4.07 3.04 -27.89
N VAL A 53 3.94 3.43 -29.17
CA VAL A 53 4.86 4.34 -29.84
C VAL A 53 4.09 5.44 -30.56
N LEU A 54 4.52 6.68 -30.36
CA LEU A 54 4.06 7.86 -31.08
C LEU A 54 5.18 8.36 -31.99
N LEU A 55 4.93 8.39 -33.29
CA LEU A 55 5.76 9.07 -34.28
C LEU A 55 5.06 10.37 -34.64
N ALA A 56 5.64 11.52 -34.31
CA ALA A 56 5.01 12.81 -34.59
C ALA A 56 5.94 13.74 -35.38
N ASP A 57 5.39 14.44 -36.37
CA ASP A 57 6.09 15.56 -36.98
C ASP A 57 6.33 16.64 -35.93
N TRP A 58 7.53 17.21 -35.94
CA TRP A 58 7.85 18.35 -35.10
C TRP A 58 6.99 19.54 -35.48
N LEU A 59 6.91 19.87 -36.77
CA LEU A 59 6.29 21.11 -37.25
C LEU A 59 4.91 20.80 -37.84
N MET A 60 3.86 21.06 -37.07
CA MET A 60 2.48 20.92 -37.52
C MET A 60 1.71 22.23 -37.31
N PRO A 61 0.63 22.48 -38.08
CA PRO A 61 -0.27 23.59 -37.83
C PRO A 61 -0.93 23.49 -36.45
N GLU A 62 -1.23 24.65 -35.85
CA GLU A 62 -1.96 24.83 -34.58
C GLU A 62 -1.24 24.35 -33.31
N MET A 63 -0.75 23.11 -33.30
CA MET A 63 -0.03 22.50 -32.18
C MET A 63 1.14 21.69 -32.72
N ASP A 64 2.33 21.99 -32.20
CA ASP A 64 3.57 21.34 -32.64
C ASP A 64 3.79 19.98 -31.94
N GLY A 65 4.78 19.21 -32.41
CA GLY A 65 5.09 17.89 -31.85
C GLY A 65 5.54 17.92 -30.39
N LEU A 66 6.15 19.03 -29.93
CA LEU A 66 6.57 19.18 -28.53
C LEU A 66 5.38 19.44 -27.61
N GLU A 67 4.46 20.31 -28.04
CA GLU A 67 3.20 20.56 -27.33
C GLU A 67 2.34 19.29 -27.26
N LEU A 68 2.25 18.53 -28.36
CA LEU A 68 1.60 17.22 -28.38
C LEU A 68 2.26 16.26 -27.38
N THR A 69 3.60 16.21 -27.34
CA THR A 69 4.35 15.36 -26.40
C THR A 69 3.99 15.70 -24.95
N ALA A 70 3.95 16.99 -24.60
CA ALA A 70 3.59 17.42 -23.25
C ALA A 70 2.16 16.97 -22.87
N ARG A 71 1.22 17.00 -23.81
CA ARG A 71 -0.16 16.50 -23.59
C ARG A 71 -0.20 14.98 -23.46
N VAL A 72 0.56 14.26 -24.27
CA VAL A 72 0.69 12.79 -24.19
C VAL A 72 1.22 12.38 -22.82
N ARG A 73 2.22 13.09 -22.29
CA ARG A 73 2.76 12.82 -20.94
C ARG A 73 1.74 13.01 -19.84
N GLN A 74 0.86 14.01 -19.96
CA GLN A 74 -0.24 14.20 -19.02
C GLN A 74 -1.28 13.08 -19.10
N LEU A 75 -1.61 12.60 -20.31
CA LEU A 75 -2.50 11.46 -20.51
C LEU A 75 -1.89 10.18 -19.93
N ASP A 76 -0.62 9.90 -20.23
CA ASP A 76 0.16 8.77 -19.73
C ASP A 76 0.16 8.71 -18.19
N GLU A 77 0.44 9.84 -17.53
CA GLU A 77 0.44 9.95 -16.06
C GLU A 77 -0.93 9.64 -15.45
N SER A 78 -2.01 10.11 -16.09
CA SER A 78 -3.38 9.84 -15.62
C SER A 78 -3.83 8.39 -15.87
N GLY A 79 -3.24 7.72 -16.86
CA GLY A 79 -3.64 6.39 -17.33
C GLY A 79 -2.79 5.23 -16.83
N ASP A 80 -1.75 5.47 -16.01
CA ASP A 80 -0.73 4.46 -15.64
C ASP A 80 -0.14 3.76 -16.88
N HIS A 81 0.14 4.56 -17.91
CA HIS A 81 0.64 4.11 -19.21
C HIS A 81 1.90 4.90 -19.59
N TYR A 82 2.69 4.38 -20.53
CA TYR A 82 3.83 5.09 -21.08
C TYR A 82 3.90 4.92 -22.59
N THR A 83 3.91 6.05 -23.29
CA THR A 83 4.01 6.13 -24.75
C THR A 83 5.42 6.54 -25.15
N TYR A 84 6.14 5.73 -25.95
CA TYR A 84 7.45 6.13 -26.45
C TYR A 84 7.31 7.14 -27.60
N VAL A 85 7.80 8.37 -27.44
CA VAL A 85 7.61 9.47 -28.38
C VAL A 85 8.87 9.72 -29.20
N ILE A 86 8.74 9.57 -30.52
CA ILE A 86 9.78 9.87 -31.50
C ILE A 86 9.35 11.05 -32.35
N LEU A 87 10.12 12.13 -32.32
CA LEU A 87 9.87 13.30 -33.17
C LEU A 87 10.58 13.18 -34.52
N LEU A 88 9.86 13.50 -35.60
CA LEU A 88 10.40 13.62 -36.94
C LEU A 88 10.78 15.09 -37.18
N THR A 89 12.07 15.36 -37.36
CA THR A 89 12.57 16.74 -37.51
C THR A 89 13.24 16.96 -38.86
N GLY A 90 12.99 18.13 -39.46
CA GLY A 90 13.78 18.65 -40.58
C GLY A 90 14.88 19.63 -40.17
N LYS A 91 14.97 19.99 -38.87
CA LYS A 91 15.96 20.92 -38.32
C LYS A 91 17.12 20.16 -37.68
N GLU A 92 18.34 20.57 -38.03
CA GLU A 92 19.58 20.09 -37.42
C GLU A 92 20.15 21.21 -36.54
N GLY A 93 20.26 20.98 -35.23
CA GLY A 93 20.85 21.92 -34.28
C GLY A 93 20.79 21.40 -32.83
N ASP A 94 21.95 21.22 -32.20
CA ASP A 94 22.10 20.55 -30.89
C ASP A 94 21.26 21.16 -29.77
N ASN A 95 21.13 22.50 -29.73
CA ASN A 95 20.37 23.19 -28.68
C ASN A 95 18.86 22.91 -28.74
N VAL A 96 18.31 22.70 -29.94
CA VAL A 96 16.86 22.47 -30.13
C VAL A 96 16.49 21.04 -29.71
N LEU A 97 17.39 20.08 -29.94
CA LEU A 97 17.20 18.69 -29.55
C LEU A 97 17.26 18.51 -28.02
N ALA A 98 18.15 19.24 -27.34
CA ALA A 98 18.23 19.20 -25.88
C ALA A 98 16.91 19.63 -25.21
N GLU A 99 16.32 20.74 -25.68
CA GLU A 99 15.04 21.22 -25.15
C GLU A 99 13.89 20.21 -25.37
N ALA A 100 13.94 19.42 -26.45
CA ALA A 100 12.95 18.38 -26.71
C ALA A 100 12.97 17.26 -25.67
N PHE A 101 14.16 16.79 -25.27
CA PHE A 101 14.30 15.78 -24.23
C PHE A 101 13.78 16.28 -22.88
N ASP A 102 14.04 17.55 -22.54
CA ASP A 102 13.52 18.17 -21.32
C ASP A 102 11.99 18.25 -21.30
N ARG A 103 11.34 18.23 -22.47
CA ARG A 103 9.88 18.19 -22.63
C ARG A 103 9.31 16.77 -22.72
N GLY A 104 10.15 15.75 -22.49
CA GLY A 104 9.74 14.36 -22.38
C GLY A 104 9.69 13.60 -23.71
N VAL A 105 10.35 14.08 -24.76
CA VAL A 105 10.59 13.31 -26.00
C VAL A 105 11.62 12.21 -25.71
N ASP A 106 11.41 11.00 -26.25
CA ASP A 106 12.31 9.87 -26.00
C ASP A 106 13.37 9.70 -27.09
N ASP A 107 13.04 10.08 -28.33
CA ASP A 107 13.96 10.00 -29.47
C ASP A 107 13.59 10.95 -30.62
N PHE A 108 14.49 11.07 -31.60
CA PHE A 108 14.28 11.84 -32.81
C PHE A 108 14.78 11.12 -34.08
N VAL A 109 14.12 11.38 -35.19
CA VAL A 109 14.50 10.93 -36.53
C VAL A 109 14.62 12.15 -37.44
N SER A 110 15.78 12.30 -38.11
CA SER A 110 15.92 13.31 -39.15
C SER A 110 15.14 12.91 -40.40
N LYS A 111 14.30 13.81 -40.93
CA LYS A 111 13.55 13.58 -42.18
C LYS A 111 14.48 13.32 -43.38
N ALA A 112 15.69 13.86 -43.37
CA ALA A 112 16.68 13.65 -44.45
C ALA A 112 17.21 12.20 -44.51
N THR A 113 17.31 11.53 -43.36
CA THR A 113 17.83 10.15 -43.22
C THR A 113 16.78 9.17 -42.69
N MET A 114 15.49 9.53 -42.76
CA MET A 114 14.39 8.77 -42.18
C MET A 114 14.34 7.32 -42.66
N ASN A 115 14.59 7.08 -43.96
CA ASN A 115 14.56 5.75 -44.55
C ASN A 115 15.58 4.79 -43.91
N GLU A 116 16.69 5.30 -43.36
CA GLU A 116 17.73 4.49 -42.73
C GLU A 116 17.50 4.33 -41.22
N GLN A 117 16.94 5.35 -40.56
CA GLN A 117 16.88 5.43 -39.09
C GLN A 117 15.54 4.99 -38.50
N LEU A 118 14.43 5.14 -39.23
CA LEU A 118 13.08 4.97 -38.69
C LEU A 118 12.87 3.56 -38.11
N VAL A 119 13.09 2.51 -38.92
CA VAL A 119 12.84 1.13 -38.49
C VAL A 119 13.76 0.70 -37.33
N PRO A 120 15.08 0.96 -37.34
CA PRO A 120 15.94 0.68 -36.19
C PRO A 120 15.49 1.36 -34.90
N ARG A 121 15.04 2.61 -34.95
CA ARG A 121 14.58 3.35 -33.76
C ARG A 121 13.25 2.83 -33.24
N VAL A 122 12.31 2.53 -34.13
CA VAL A 122 11.04 1.89 -33.73
C VAL A 122 11.27 0.49 -33.13
N LEU A 123 12.25 -0.27 -33.64
CA LEU A 123 12.64 -1.56 -33.02
C LEU A 123 13.26 -1.39 -31.62
N ALA A 124 13.99 -0.30 -31.38
CA ALA A 124 14.51 0.01 -30.05
C ALA A 124 13.36 0.40 -29.09
N ALA A 125 12.43 1.23 -29.57
CA ALA A 125 11.21 1.59 -28.86
C ALA A 125 10.38 0.35 -28.50
N ASP A 126 10.13 -0.56 -29.45
CA ASP A 126 9.41 -1.83 -29.24
C ASP A 126 10.00 -2.61 -28.05
N ARG A 127 11.33 -2.79 -28.02
CA ARG A 127 12.01 -3.51 -26.93
C ARG A 127 11.83 -2.81 -25.58
N LEU A 128 11.90 -1.49 -25.55
CA LEU A 128 11.77 -0.70 -24.34
C LEU A 128 10.33 -0.75 -23.81
N CYS A 129 9.34 -0.50 -24.67
CA CYS A 129 7.92 -0.60 -24.34
C CYS A 129 7.55 -1.99 -23.80
N ASN A 130 8.02 -3.06 -24.45
CA ASN A 130 7.79 -4.43 -23.97
C ASN A 130 8.41 -4.66 -22.57
N THR A 131 9.60 -4.11 -22.33
CA THR A 131 10.28 -4.24 -21.03
C THR A 131 9.53 -3.49 -19.94
N LEU A 132 9.10 -2.24 -20.20
CA LEU A 132 8.31 -1.44 -19.27
C LEU A 132 6.97 -2.10 -18.96
N GLN A 133 6.24 -2.55 -19.98
CA GLN A 133 4.96 -3.24 -19.78
C GLN A 133 5.12 -4.51 -18.94
N ARG A 134 6.20 -5.28 -19.18
CA ARG A 134 6.52 -6.45 -18.35
C ARG A 134 6.78 -6.05 -16.89
N LEU A 135 7.57 -5.00 -16.65
CA LEU A 135 7.88 -4.52 -15.31
C LEU A 135 6.63 -4.04 -14.56
N LEU A 136 5.73 -3.31 -15.23
CA LEU A 136 4.46 -2.87 -14.65
C LEU A 136 3.59 -4.06 -14.23
N VAL A 137 3.47 -5.08 -15.08
CA VAL A 137 2.72 -6.30 -14.76
C VAL A 137 3.36 -7.05 -13.58
N GLU A 138 4.68 -7.23 -13.59
CA GLU A 138 5.40 -7.90 -12.50
C GLU A 138 5.24 -7.12 -11.17
N ASN A 139 5.33 -5.79 -11.19
CA ASN A 139 5.15 -4.96 -10.00
C ASN A 139 3.73 -5.06 -9.42
N ARG A 140 2.71 -5.05 -10.30
CA ARG A 140 1.32 -5.24 -9.90
C ARG A 140 1.11 -6.61 -9.24
N LEU A 141 1.66 -7.68 -9.83
CA LEU A 141 1.60 -9.03 -9.27
C LEU A 141 2.32 -9.13 -7.92
N LEU A 142 3.50 -8.52 -7.78
CA LEU A 142 4.23 -8.49 -6.52
C LEU A 142 3.43 -7.76 -5.43
N THR A 143 2.85 -6.62 -5.74
CA THR A 143 2.00 -5.86 -4.81
C THR A 143 0.80 -6.70 -4.36
N GLN A 144 0.12 -7.37 -5.29
CA GLN A 144 -0.98 -8.28 -4.98
C GLN A 144 -0.54 -9.45 -4.09
N ASN A 145 0.63 -10.04 -4.37
CA ASN A 145 1.18 -11.13 -3.55
C ASN A 145 1.50 -10.66 -2.14
N ILE A 146 2.11 -9.48 -1.98
CA ILE A 146 2.38 -8.89 -0.67
C ILE A 146 1.07 -8.71 0.10
N THR A 147 0.06 -8.07 -0.51
CA THR A 147 -1.24 -7.89 0.13
C THR A 147 -1.89 -9.23 0.51
N SER A 148 -1.82 -10.24 -0.36
CA SER A 148 -2.37 -11.57 -0.07
C SER A 148 -1.65 -12.29 1.07
N LEU A 149 -0.32 -12.14 1.16
CA LEU A 149 0.48 -12.70 2.25
C LEU A 149 0.21 -11.96 3.57
N GLU A 150 0.09 -10.63 3.53
CA GLU A 150 -0.28 -9.81 4.68
C GLU A 150 -1.67 -10.16 5.21
N GLU A 151 -2.63 -10.44 4.32
CA GLU A 151 -3.95 -10.93 4.73
C GLU A 151 -3.87 -12.27 5.49
N ARG A 152 -2.94 -13.15 5.13
CA ARG A 152 -2.81 -14.44 5.84
C ARG A 152 -1.93 -14.34 7.08
N ASN A 153 -1.21 -13.25 7.25
CA ASN A 153 -0.35 -13.06 8.40
C ASN A 153 -1.20 -12.92 9.66
N LEU A 154 -0.90 -13.72 10.68
CA LEU A 154 -1.52 -13.67 12.00
C LEU A 154 -0.60 -13.03 13.04
N VAL A 155 0.62 -12.68 12.65
CA VAL A 155 1.69 -12.17 13.51
C VAL A 155 2.00 -10.73 13.14
N ASP A 156 2.10 -9.86 14.13
CA ASP A 156 2.59 -8.50 13.99
C ASP A 156 4.11 -8.50 13.77
N SER A 157 4.57 -7.90 12.67
CA SER A 157 5.98 -7.92 12.27
C SER A 157 6.89 -7.14 13.23
N ALA A 158 6.36 -6.13 13.92
CA ALA A 158 7.13 -5.26 14.80
C ALA A 158 7.29 -5.82 16.23
N THR A 159 6.41 -6.71 16.68
CA THR A 159 6.46 -7.23 18.07
C THR A 159 6.61 -8.75 18.13
N GLY A 160 6.32 -9.46 17.03
CA GLY A 160 6.26 -10.92 17.00
C GLY A 160 5.04 -11.51 17.74
N LEU A 161 4.14 -10.65 18.24
CA LEU A 161 2.88 -11.05 18.86
C LEU A 161 1.81 -11.34 17.79
N GLY A 162 0.63 -11.80 18.19
CA GLY A 162 -0.50 -11.84 17.27
C GLY A 162 -0.87 -10.45 16.74
N ASN A 163 -1.50 -10.36 15.58
CA ASN A 163 -2.12 -9.11 15.12
C ASN A 163 -3.62 -9.06 15.47
N LEU A 164 -4.30 -7.96 15.12
CA LEU A 164 -5.74 -7.81 15.37
C LEU A 164 -6.58 -8.94 14.75
N ARG A 165 -6.20 -9.45 13.57
CA ARG A 165 -6.90 -10.57 12.91
C ARG A 165 -6.81 -11.84 13.75
N TYR A 166 -5.61 -12.17 14.24
CA TYR A 166 -5.40 -13.28 15.16
C TYR A 166 -6.20 -13.14 16.44
N LEU A 167 -6.21 -11.93 17.03
CA LEU A 167 -6.97 -11.64 18.24
C LEU A 167 -8.47 -11.87 18.04
N ARG A 168 -9.05 -11.33 16.96
CA ARG A 168 -10.48 -11.49 16.64
C ARG A 168 -10.85 -12.96 16.42
N GLN A 169 -10.01 -13.70 15.70
CA GLN A 169 -10.20 -15.13 15.49
C GLN A 169 -10.21 -15.89 16.83
N LYS A 170 -9.20 -15.65 17.68
CA LYS A 170 -9.08 -16.33 18.97
C LYS A 170 -10.14 -15.92 19.99
N LEU A 171 -10.59 -14.67 19.97
CA LEU A 171 -11.69 -14.22 20.82
C LEU A 171 -13.00 -14.90 20.40
N GLY A 172 -13.28 -14.99 19.10
CA GLY A 172 -14.42 -15.74 18.58
C GLY A 172 -14.36 -17.23 18.93
N ASP A 173 -13.19 -17.87 18.82
CA ASP A 173 -12.98 -19.26 19.25
C ASP A 173 -13.27 -19.43 20.75
N SER A 174 -12.80 -18.50 21.57
CA SER A 174 -12.95 -18.53 23.03
C SER A 174 -14.41 -18.32 23.46
N ILE A 175 -15.15 -17.43 22.79
CA ILE A 175 -16.58 -17.21 23.01
C ILE A 175 -17.37 -18.49 22.69
N ARG A 176 -17.12 -19.12 21.53
CA ARG A 176 -17.75 -20.41 21.17
C ARG A 176 -17.39 -21.54 22.14
N GLN A 177 -16.17 -21.53 22.67
CA GLN A 177 -15.74 -22.49 23.68
C GLN A 177 -16.55 -22.32 24.98
N VAL A 178 -16.74 -21.08 25.45
CA VAL A 178 -17.56 -20.81 26.65
C VAL A 178 -19.03 -21.15 26.41
N GLU A 179 -19.56 -20.88 25.22
CA GLU A 179 -20.92 -21.27 24.84
C GLU A 179 -21.14 -22.78 24.93
N SER A 180 -20.16 -23.57 24.49
CA SER A 180 -20.28 -25.03 24.41
C SER A 180 -19.87 -25.78 25.67
N ARG A 181 -18.91 -25.25 26.46
CA ARG A 181 -18.29 -25.96 27.60
C ARG A 181 -18.43 -25.23 28.93
N GLY A 182 -19.01 -24.03 28.94
CA GLY A 182 -19.02 -23.15 30.11
C GLY A 182 -17.65 -22.52 30.39
N GLY A 183 -17.56 -21.83 31.53
CA GLY A 183 -16.39 -21.04 31.91
C GLY A 183 -16.57 -19.55 31.60
N ALA A 184 -15.47 -18.81 31.58
CA ALA A 184 -15.47 -17.38 31.30
C ALA A 184 -14.30 -16.96 30.40
N VAL A 185 -14.53 -15.94 29.58
CA VAL A 185 -13.48 -15.24 28.83
C VAL A 185 -13.25 -13.89 29.49
N CYS A 186 -11.98 -13.55 29.69
CA CYS A 186 -11.56 -12.18 29.96
C CYS A 186 -10.80 -11.63 28.76
N TYR A 187 -11.26 -10.50 28.27
CA TYR A 187 -10.57 -9.70 27.29
C TYR A 187 -10.01 -8.43 27.95
N LEU A 188 -8.71 -8.18 27.79
CA LEU A 188 -8.06 -6.95 28.25
C LEU A 188 -7.61 -6.15 27.04
N LEU A 189 -8.02 -4.89 27.00
CA LEU A 189 -7.48 -3.88 26.09
C LEU A 189 -6.49 -3.01 26.87
N ILE A 190 -5.24 -3.05 26.48
CA ILE A 190 -4.12 -2.33 27.10
C ILE A 190 -3.78 -1.17 26.17
N GLY A 191 -4.01 0.05 26.60
CA GLY A 191 -3.70 1.25 25.84
C GLY A 191 -2.51 2.01 26.42
N ILE A 192 -1.63 2.51 25.56
CA ILE A 192 -0.40 3.24 25.93
C ILE A 192 -0.34 4.52 25.08
N PRO A 193 -1.04 5.59 25.49
CA PRO A 193 -1.17 6.80 24.68
C PRO A 193 0.17 7.50 24.42
N GLU A 194 1.17 7.34 25.30
CA GLU A 194 2.50 7.93 25.08
C GLU A 194 3.25 7.35 23.86
N LEU A 195 2.79 6.24 23.27
CA LEU A 195 3.34 5.74 22.00
C LEU A 195 3.00 6.66 20.81
N LEU A 196 1.97 7.50 20.92
CA LEU A 196 1.61 8.48 19.90
C LEU A 196 2.27 9.86 20.09
N ASP A 197 3.18 10.02 21.05
CA ASP A 197 3.86 11.29 21.30
C ASP A 197 4.64 11.74 20.05
N PRO A 198 4.35 12.93 19.48
CA PRO A 198 4.99 13.44 18.27
C PRO A 198 6.51 13.54 18.38
N HIS A 199 7.03 13.79 19.58
CA HIS A 199 8.48 13.86 19.80
C HIS A 199 9.14 12.49 19.65
N ARG A 200 8.44 11.41 20.03
CA ARG A 200 8.92 10.04 19.94
C ARG A 200 8.74 9.46 18.54
N GLN A 201 7.67 9.85 17.85
CA GLN A 201 7.42 9.44 16.47
C GLN A 201 8.46 9.98 15.47
N ARG A 202 9.14 11.09 15.79
CA ARG A 202 10.24 11.63 14.98
C ARG A 202 11.52 10.78 15.02
N ILE A 203 11.64 9.83 15.93
CA ILE A 203 12.79 8.92 16.06
C ILE A 203 12.30 7.48 15.86
N PRO A 204 12.26 6.98 14.61
CA PRO A 204 11.70 5.65 14.30
C PRO A 204 12.34 4.52 15.09
N VAL A 205 13.65 4.60 15.34
CA VAL A 205 14.40 3.59 16.11
C VAL A 205 13.89 3.50 17.55
N LEU A 206 13.62 4.64 18.19
CA LEU A 206 13.12 4.70 19.56
C LEU A 206 11.73 4.08 19.68
N GLN A 207 10.84 4.38 18.72
CA GLN A 207 9.51 3.79 18.68
C GLN A 207 9.58 2.27 18.53
N GLN A 208 10.46 1.78 17.65
CA GLN A 208 10.67 0.35 17.45
C GLN A 208 11.18 -0.32 18.73
N GLU A 209 12.18 0.25 19.41
CA GLU A 209 12.72 -0.26 20.67
C GLU A 209 11.65 -0.37 21.76
N LEU A 210 10.80 0.66 21.89
CA LEU A 210 9.70 0.67 22.86
C LEU A 210 8.66 -0.40 22.54
N LEU A 211 8.21 -0.51 21.29
CA LEU A 211 7.24 -1.52 20.87
C LEU A 211 7.75 -2.95 21.12
N HIS A 212 8.99 -3.24 20.73
CA HIS A 212 9.63 -4.53 21.00
C HIS A 212 9.77 -4.79 22.51
N GLY A 213 10.18 -3.76 23.27
CA GLY A 213 10.32 -3.85 24.72
C GLY A 213 9.00 -4.13 25.44
N ILE A 214 7.92 -3.47 25.03
CA ILE A 214 6.56 -3.67 25.55
C ILE A 214 6.08 -5.07 25.20
N GLY A 215 6.19 -5.47 23.93
CA GLY A 215 5.77 -6.79 23.47
C GLY A 215 6.46 -7.92 24.23
N ARG A 216 7.79 -7.86 24.37
CA ARG A 216 8.58 -8.83 25.14
C ARG A 216 8.17 -8.87 26.61
N ARG A 217 7.93 -7.70 27.22
CA ARG A 217 7.52 -7.63 28.63
C ARG A 217 6.13 -8.21 28.85
N LEU A 218 5.17 -7.88 27.99
CA LEU A 218 3.83 -8.45 28.04
C LEU A 218 3.88 -9.97 27.90
N GLN A 219 4.65 -10.48 26.94
CA GLN A 219 4.81 -11.92 26.73
C GLN A 219 5.37 -12.66 27.96
N GLN A 220 6.25 -12.03 28.73
CA GLN A 220 6.77 -12.59 29.99
C GLN A 220 5.77 -12.53 31.15
N LEU A 221 4.78 -11.63 31.08
CA LEU A 221 3.80 -11.41 32.13
C LEU A 221 2.50 -12.20 31.92
N VAL A 222 2.28 -12.80 30.75
CA VAL A 222 1.08 -13.60 30.43
C VAL A 222 1.36 -15.10 30.54
N ARG A 223 0.31 -15.92 30.67
CA ARG A 223 0.46 -17.39 30.72
C ARG A 223 0.64 -17.93 29.29
N PRO A 224 1.27 -19.12 29.10
CA PRO A 224 1.46 -19.70 27.77
C PRO A 224 0.17 -19.95 26.96
N LEU A 225 -0.96 -20.14 27.64
CA LEU A 225 -2.28 -20.35 27.02
C LEU A 225 -3.04 -19.04 26.77
N ASP A 226 -2.56 -17.91 27.30
CA ASP A 226 -3.18 -16.63 27.05
C ASP A 226 -2.82 -16.16 25.64
N VAL A 227 -3.77 -15.51 24.97
CA VAL A 227 -3.58 -14.97 23.62
C VAL A 227 -3.22 -13.50 23.73
N LEU A 228 -2.01 -13.14 23.29
CA LEU A 228 -1.52 -11.78 23.29
C LEU A 228 -1.33 -11.27 21.85
N ALA A 229 -1.85 -10.08 21.57
CA ALA A 229 -1.75 -9.46 20.24
C ALA A 229 -1.55 -7.94 20.30
N ARG A 230 -0.96 -7.37 19.26
CA ARG A 230 -0.99 -5.94 18.99
C ARG A 230 -2.20 -5.62 18.13
N ILE A 231 -2.97 -4.61 18.55
CA ILE A 231 -4.21 -4.20 17.89
C ILE A 231 -3.93 -3.05 16.91
N ASP A 232 -3.14 -2.08 17.34
CA ASP A 232 -2.69 -0.93 16.56
C ASP A 232 -1.41 -0.32 17.15
N ASP A 233 -1.09 0.93 16.85
CA ASP A 233 0.14 1.61 17.27
C ASP A 233 0.23 1.92 18.77
N GLN A 234 -0.89 1.89 19.50
CA GLN A 234 -0.94 2.22 20.92
C GLN A 234 -1.66 1.17 21.77
N HIS A 235 -2.32 0.20 21.14
CA HIS A 235 -3.14 -0.80 21.83
C HIS A 235 -2.61 -2.23 21.68
N PHE A 236 -2.66 -2.96 22.78
CA PHE A 236 -2.44 -4.41 22.86
C PHE A 236 -3.68 -5.08 23.43
N GLY A 237 -3.97 -6.29 22.96
CA GLY A 237 -5.07 -7.10 23.44
C GLY A 237 -4.59 -8.39 24.06
N LEU A 238 -5.22 -8.79 25.16
CA LEU A 238 -4.99 -10.06 25.84
C LEU A 238 -6.31 -10.80 26.02
N ILE A 239 -6.37 -12.07 25.65
CA ILE A 239 -7.50 -12.96 25.92
C ILE A 239 -7.03 -14.06 26.86
N THR A 240 -7.79 -14.31 27.92
CA THR A 240 -7.57 -15.45 28.81
C THR A 240 -8.88 -16.17 29.08
N LEU A 241 -8.79 -17.49 29.20
CA LEU A 241 -9.88 -18.38 29.52
C LEU A 241 -9.77 -18.76 30.99
N LEU A 242 -10.88 -18.56 31.72
CA LEU A 242 -10.99 -18.82 33.15
C LEU A 242 -12.14 -19.78 33.43
N SER A 243 -12.10 -20.41 34.61
CA SER A 243 -13.15 -21.34 35.03
C SER A 243 -14.41 -20.61 35.50
N ASP A 244 -14.27 -19.41 36.05
CA ASP A 244 -15.36 -18.59 36.60
C ASP A 244 -15.16 -17.11 36.23
N LEU A 245 -16.24 -16.41 35.93
CA LEU A 245 -16.29 -14.97 35.71
C LEU A 245 -15.80 -14.17 36.93
N GLN A 246 -15.92 -14.71 38.14
CA GLN A 246 -15.41 -14.05 39.34
C GLN A 246 -13.88 -13.86 39.32
N GLU A 247 -13.15 -14.78 38.68
CA GLU A 247 -11.70 -14.67 38.50
C GLU A 247 -11.33 -13.51 37.56
N CYS A 248 -12.29 -13.05 36.73
CA CYS A 248 -12.19 -11.86 35.91
C CYS A 248 -12.28 -10.60 36.79
N SER A 249 -11.17 -10.30 37.46
CA SER A 249 -11.04 -9.16 38.36
C SER A 249 -9.73 -8.40 38.12
N PRO A 250 -9.69 -7.08 38.35
CA PRO A 250 -8.47 -6.28 38.28
C PRO A 250 -7.27 -6.87 39.03
N SER A 251 -7.49 -7.50 40.19
CA SER A 251 -6.42 -8.11 41.00
C SER A 251 -5.69 -9.24 40.28
N SER A 252 -6.40 -10.05 39.49
CA SER A 252 -5.84 -11.18 38.74
C SER A 252 -4.80 -10.72 37.70
N PHE A 253 -4.90 -9.46 37.26
CA PHE A 253 -4.08 -8.88 36.20
C PHE A 253 -3.15 -7.76 36.70
N ARG A 254 -3.01 -7.58 38.02
CA ARG A 254 -2.16 -6.55 38.62
C ARG A 254 -0.72 -6.57 38.08
N ARG A 255 -0.17 -7.77 37.83
CA ARG A 255 1.16 -7.97 37.25
C ARG A 255 1.38 -7.27 35.90
N LEU A 256 0.34 -7.17 35.07
CA LEU A 256 0.40 -6.50 33.76
C LEU A 256 0.52 -5.00 33.95
N HIS A 257 -0.35 -4.45 34.79
CA HIS A 257 -0.35 -3.04 35.15
C HIS A 257 0.98 -2.61 35.78
N GLU A 258 1.43 -3.32 36.83
CA GLU A 258 2.70 -3.01 37.50
C GLU A 258 3.90 -3.19 36.58
N GLY A 259 3.90 -4.23 35.75
CA GLY A 259 4.97 -4.52 34.81
C GLY A 259 5.14 -3.41 33.77
N LEU A 260 4.05 -2.82 33.28
CA LEU A 260 4.10 -1.73 32.31
C LEU A 260 4.41 -0.37 32.97
N ASN A 261 3.77 -0.08 34.10
CA ASN A 261 3.76 1.27 34.69
C ASN A 261 4.88 1.55 35.67
N LEU A 262 5.39 0.54 36.39
CA LEU A 262 6.36 0.75 37.47
C LEU A 262 7.81 0.47 37.06
N LYS A 263 8.03 -0.06 35.85
CA LYS A 263 9.36 -0.41 35.35
C LYS A 263 9.68 0.38 34.09
N ALA A 264 10.81 1.07 34.08
CA ALA A 264 11.27 1.75 32.88
C ALA A 264 11.66 0.75 31.77
N PHE A 265 11.53 1.17 30.52
CA PHE A 265 12.03 0.51 29.32
C PHE A 265 13.39 1.08 28.98
N LYS A 266 14.36 0.21 28.70
CA LYS A 266 15.69 0.62 28.26
C LYS A 266 15.65 0.89 26.76
N THR A 267 16.04 2.09 26.37
CA THR A 267 16.12 2.57 24.99
C THR A 267 17.48 3.22 24.73
N SER A 268 17.74 3.55 23.47
CA SER A 268 18.89 4.35 23.03
C SER A 268 18.95 5.71 23.74
N GLU A 269 17.79 6.35 23.98
CA GLU A 269 17.65 7.62 24.72
C GLU A 269 17.66 7.46 26.27
N GLY A 270 17.95 6.27 26.80
CA GLY A 270 18.01 6.01 28.24
C GLY A 270 16.82 5.20 28.77
N PHE A 271 16.34 5.53 29.98
CA PHE A 271 15.27 4.78 30.64
C PHE A 271 13.96 5.56 30.57
N ILE A 272 12.97 4.97 29.91
CA ILE A 272 11.68 5.61 29.64
C ILE A 272 10.59 4.91 30.45
N THR A 273 9.82 5.68 31.21
CA THR A 273 8.59 5.19 31.86
C THR A 273 7.38 5.55 31.01
N LEU A 274 6.40 4.65 30.96
CA LEU A 274 5.16 4.78 30.18
C LEU A 274 3.96 4.62 31.12
N LYS A 275 2.79 5.14 30.73
CA LYS A 275 1.55 4.93 31.47
C LYS A 275 0.54 4.16 30.62
N ALA A 276 0.39 2.89 30.92
CA ALA A 276 -0.63 2.03 30.37
C ALA A 276 -1.93 2.13 31.18
N GLY A 277 -3.05 2.34 30.46
CA GLY A 277 -4.40 2.08 30.93
C GLY A 277 -4.88 0.70 30.48
N ILE A 278 -5.69 0.02 31.28
CA ILE A 278 -6.20 -1.31 30.95
C ILE A 278 -7.71 -1.34 31.16
N GLY A 279 -8.45 -1.59 30.09
CA GLY A 279 -9.87 -1.96 30.12
C GLY A 279 -10.02 -3.48 30.16
N LEU A 280 -10.74 -4.01 31.13
CA LEU A 280 -10.99 -5.44 31.32
C LEU A 280 -12.48 -5.72 31.10
N VAL A 281 -12.79 -6.63 30.19
CA VAL A 281 -14.16 -7.10 29.93
C VAL A 281 -14.22 -8.60 30.22
N GLY A 282 -15.10 -8.98 31.14
CA GLY A 282 -15.42 -10.38 31.44
C GLY A 282 -16.77 -10.78 30.86
N LEU A 283 -16.84 -11.99 30.30
CA LEU A 283 -18.08 -12.60 29.83
C LEU A 283 -18.11 -14.10 30.15
N ASP A 284 -19.30 -14.64 30.39
CA ASP A 284 -19.55 -16.06 30.61
C ASP A 284 -20.68 -16.56 29.69
N SER A 285 -21.16 -17.79 29.90
CA SER A 285 -22.28 -18.34 29.14
C SER A 285 -23.60 -17.56 29.30
N HIS A 286 -23.78 -16.83 30.39
CA HIS A 286 -24.99 -16.02 30.62
C HIS A 286 -24.95 -14.67 29.89
N SER A 287 -23.77 -14.23 29.46
CA SER A 287 -23.57 -13.02 28.66
C SER A 287 -23.94 -13.19 27.18
N LEU A 288 -24.06 -14.42 26.68
CA LEU A 288 -24.18 -14.75 25.24
C LEU A 288 -25.63 -14.70 24.73
N PRO A 289 -25.86 -14.49 23.41
CA PRO A 289 -24.87 -14.34 22.32
C PRO A 289 -24.25 -12.95 22.26
N LEU A 290 -22.95 -12.87 21.96
CA LEU A 290 -22.22 -11.62 21.75
C LEU A 290 -21.34 -11.71 20.51
N GLN A 291 -21.26 -10.60 19.77
CA GLN A 291 -20.31 -10.46 18.68
C GLN A 291 -18.93 -10.04 19.20
N VAL A 292 -17.87 -10.45 18.52
CA VAL A 292 -16.49 -10.06 18.86
C VAL A 292 -16.35 -8.53 18.93
N ASP A 293 -16.98 -7.81 18.00
CA ASP A 293 -16.96 -6.35 17.94
C ASP A 293 -17.55 -5.68 19.18
N GLU A 294 -18.60 -6.26 19.77
CA GLU A 294 -19.23 -5.71 20.97
C GLU A 294 -18.30 -5.80 22.18
N VAL A 295 -17.57 -6.91 22.32
CA VAL A 295 -16.58 -7.10 23.38
C VAL A 295 -15.41 -6.12 23.22
N LEU A 296 -14.92 -5.94 21.99
CA LEU A 296 -13.85 -4.99 21.69
C LEU A 296 -14.29 -3.54 21.98
N ALA A 297 -15.49 -3.16 21.53
CA ALA A 297 -16.05 -1.83 21.75
C ALA A 297 -16.24 -1.53 23.25
N GLN A 298 -16.74 -2.50 24.02
CA GLN A 298 -16.88 -2.34 25.46
C GLN A 298 -15.55 -2.15 26.18
N ALA A 299 -14.50 -2.87 25.78
CA ALA A 299 -13.18 -2.65 26.38
C ALA A 299 -12.62 -1.27 26.06
N ALA A 300 -12.87 -0.76 24.85
CA ALA A 300 -12.46 0.59 24.44
C ALA A 300 -13.14 1.69 25.26
N LEU A 301 -14.42 1.52 25.62
CA LEU A 301 -15.15 2.46 26.47
C LEU A 301 -14.56 2.59 27.88
N LEU A 302 -13.82 1.58 28.36
CA LEU A 302 -13.19 1.59 29.68
C LEU A 302 -11.84 2.33 29.71
N LEU A 303 -11.20 2.54 28.55
CA LEU A 303 -9.86 3.12 28.48
C LEU A 303 -9.75 4.56 29.00
N PRO A 304 -10.68 5.50 28.70
CA PRO A 304 -10.58 6.87 29.21
C PRO A 304 -10.48 6.93 30.74
N ASP A 305 -11.34 6.18 31.44
CA ASP A 305 -11.32 6.07 32.90
C ASP A 305 -10.08 5.33 33.42
N ALA A 306 -9.59 4.33 32.68
CA ALA A 306 -8.35 3.63 33.02
C ALA A 306 -7.13 4.55 32.92
N TYR A 307 -7.09 5.45 31.92
CA TYR A 307 -6.05 6.47 31.79
C TYR A 307 -6.10 7.49 32.92
N ALA A 308 -7.30 7.96 33.28
CA ALA A 308 -7.48 8.95 34.34
C ALA A 308 -7.15 8.38 35.73
N SER A 309 -7.61 7.16 36.02
CA SER A 309 -7.39 6.51 37.32
C SER A 309 -6.00 5.88 37.46
N GLY A 310 -5.32 5.62 36.34
CA GLY A 310 -4.09 4.84 36.30
C GLY A 310 -4.28 3.43 36.86
N ARG A 311 -5.46 2.84 36.73
CA ARG A 311 -5.82 1.50 37.24
C ARG A 311 -6.46 0.65 36.12
N ILE A 312 -6.64 -0.64 36.41
CA ILE A 312 -7.44 -1.52 35.55
C ILE A 312 -8.91 -1.23 35.82
N ASN A 313 -9.63 -0.75 34.81
CA ASN A 313 -11.07 -0.57 34.86
C ASN A 313 -11.76 -1.81 34.29
N ALA A 314 -12.79 -2.31 34.96
CA ALA A 314 -13.39 -3.60 34.63
C ALA A 314 -14.90 -3.51 34.46
N SER A 315 -15.41 -4.19 33.43
CA SER A 315 -16.84 -4.38 33.18
C SER A 315 -17.13 -5.87 32.99
N ARG A 316 -18.28 -6.31 33.50
CA ARG A 316 -18.80 -7.67 33.27
C ARG A 316 -20.02 -7.54 32.40
N LEU A 317 -20.00 -8.21 31.24
CA LEU A 317 -21.14 -8.21 30.35
C LEU A 317 -22.23 -9.07 30.98
N THR A 318 -23.38 -8.46 31.26
CA THR A 318 -24.58 -9.17 31.68
C THR A 318 -25.45 -9.32 30.44
N GLY A 319 -25.87 -10.56 30.14
CA GLY A 319 -26.71 -10.80 28.98
C GLY A 319 -28.02 -10.01 29.09
N VAL A 320 -28.40 -9.30 28.03
CA VAL A 320 -29.74 -8.74 27.92
C VAL A 320 -30.68 -9.94 27.73
N ARG A 321 -31.48 -10.25 28.74
CA ARG A 321 -32.66 -11.11 28.57
C ARG A 321 -33.78 -10.32 27.91
#